data_AF-A0A2M8L0F9-F1
#
_entry.id   AF-A0A2M8L0F9-F1
#
_cell.length_a   1.000
_cell.length_b   1.000
_cell.length_c   1.000
_cell.angle_alpha   90.00
_cell.angle_beta   90.00
_cell.angle_gamma   90.00
#
_symmetry.space_group_name_H-M   'P 1'
#
loop_
_entity.id
_entity.type
_entity.pdbx_description
1 polymer ?
#
loop_
_entity_poly.entity_id
_entity_poly.type
_entity_poly.pdbx_seq_one_letter_code
_entity_poly.pdbx_strand_id
1 'polypeptide(L)'
;MRNWLTDKTGYYGSVAAVYLLTLLFAWYAFYPFVAPKRPVLAETRRTFAAVPQPAVKQVIVTSGVPVRIVIPALGIDLPVDPGRYNPTDNSWTLSSYHAQYAETTAPANDYSGNTFIYGHRNKYVFLYLYRLEAGDRVLIYTS
;
A
#
# COMPACT_ATOMS: atom_id res chain seq x y z
N MET A 1 -1.45 17.24 -64.62
CA MET A 1 -2.52 16.22 -64.71
C MET A 1 -2.12 15.04 -63.83
N ARG A 2 -2.82 14.84 -62.71
CA ARG A 2 -2.51 13.79 -61.72
C ARG A 2 -3.13 12.47 -62.20
N ASN A 3 -2.33 11.41 -62.31
CA ASN A 3 -2.74 10.12 -62.88
C ASN A 3 -3.80 9.44 -61.99
N TRP A 4 -5.07 9.54 -62.41
CA TRP A 4 -6.25 9.01 -61.71
C TRP A 4 -6.25 7.47 -61.52
N LEU A 5 -5.37 6.75 -62.22
CA LEU A 5 -5.23 5.29 -62.13
C LEU A 5 -4.43 4.83 -60.89
N THR A 6 -3.54 5.66 -60.33
CA THR A 6 -2.71 5.27 -59.17
C THR A 6 -3.40 5.45 -57.81
N ASP A 7 -4.49 6.22 -57.74
CA ASP A 7 -5.25 6.39 -56.48
C ASP A 7 -6.20 5.22 -56.18
N LYS A 8 -6.68 4.52 -57.23
CA LYS A 8 -7.59 3.37 -57.05
C LYS A 8 -6.88 2.13 -56.51
N THR A 9 -5.64 1.89 -56.92
CA THR A 9 -4.85 0.74 -56.45
C THR A 9 -4.52 0.85 -54.97
N GLY A 10 -4.23 2.06 -54.47
CA GLY A 10 -4.03 2.33 -53.04
C GLY A 10 -5.32 2.11 -52.23
N TYR A 11 -6.47 2.55 -52.75
CA TYR A 11 -7.77 2.37 -52.10
C TYR A 11 -8.18 0.89 -52.00
N TYR A 12 -8.11 0.13 -53.10
CA TYR A 12 -8.46 -1.29 -53.05
C TYR A 12 -7.47 -2.11 -52.20
N GLY A 13 -6.19 -1.73 -52.19
CA GLY A 13 -5.18 -2.33 -51.32
C GLY A 13 -5.47 -2.10 -49.84
N SER A 14 -5.84 -0.89 -49.44
CA SER A 14 -6.14 -0.58 -48.03
C SER A 14 -7.42 -1.28 -47.54
N VAL A 15 -8.46 -1.33 -48.38
CA VAL A 15 -9.69 -2.06 -48.09
C VAL A 15 -9.40 -3.56 -47.92
N ALA A 16 -8.63 -4.17 -48.83
CA ALA A 16 -8.24 -5.57 -48.73
C ALA A 16 -7.44 -5.87 -47.45
N ALA A 17 -6.52 -4.98 -47.06
CA ALA A 17 -5.73 -5.15 -45.83
C ALA A 17 -6.59 -5.11 -44.56
N VAL A 18 -7.58 -4.22 -44.49
CA VAL A 18 -8.52 -4.14 -43.35
C VAL A 18 -9.37 -5.40 -43.25
N TYR A 19 -9.86 -5.93 -44.37
CA TYR A 19 -10.62 -7.18 -44.38
C TYR A 19 -9.78 -8.39 -43.97
N LEU A 20 -8.51 -8.46 -44.41
CA LEU A 20 -7.62 -9.55 -43.98
C LEU A 20 -7.33 -9.50 -42.48
N LEU A 21 -7.07 -8.31 -41.93
CA LEU A 21 -6.85 -8.13 -40.49
C LEU A 21 -8.07 -8.52 -39.65
N THR A 22 -9.27 -8.11 -40.09
CA THR A 22 -10.52 -8.46 -39.38
C THR A 22 -10.80 -9.96 -39.44
N LEU A 23 -10.56 -10.62 -40.58
CA LEU A 23 -10.72 -12.07 -40.68
C LEU A 23 -9.69 -12.84 -39.84
N LEU A 24 -8.43 -12.38 -39.80
CA LEU A 24 -7.41 -12.97 -38.93
C LEU A 24 -7.73 -12.81 -37.45
N PHE A 25 -8.24 -11.64 -37.05
CA PHE A 25 -8.67 -11.39 -35.68
C PHE A 25 -9.86 -12.27 -35.29
N ALA A 26 -10.87 -12.37 -36.16
CA ALA A 26 -12.01 -13.25 -35.95
C ALA A 26 -11.57 -14.72 -35.84
N TRP A 27 -10.71 -15.18 -36.74
CA TRP A 27 -10.13 -16.53 -36.68
C TRP A 27 -9.43 -16.79 -35.35
N TYR A 28 -8.59 -15.87 -34.89
CA TYR A 28 -7.89 -16.00 -33.61
C TYR A 28 -8.86 -16.06 -32.41
N ALA A 29 -9.92 -15.25 -32.42
CA ALA A 29 -10.91 -15.22 -31.34
C ALA A 29 -11.74 -16.51 -31.24
N PHE A 30 -12.05 -17.15 -32.38
CA PHE A 30 -12.89 -18.35 -32.41
C PHE A 30 -12.11 -19.67 -32.37
N TYR A 31 -10.80 -19.66 -32.61
CA TYR A 31 -9.94 -20.85 -32.55
C TYR A 31 -8.86 -20.68 -31.47
N PRO A 32 -9.23 -20.67 -30.17
CA PRO A 32 -8.25 -20.62 -29.10
C PRO A 32 -7.34 -21.85 -29.19
N PHE A 33 -6.03 -21.61 -29.18
CA PHE A 33 -5.04 -22.68 -29.19
C PHE A 33 -5.25 -23.57 -27.96
N VAL A 34 -5.74 -24.80 -28.18
CA VAL A 34 -5.88 -25.79 -27.10
C VAL A 34 -4.49 -26.24 -26.72
N ALA A 35 -3.96 -25.68 -25.64
CA ALA A 35 -2.67 -26.12 -25.10
C ALA A 35 -2.76 -27.62 -24.78
N PRO A 36 -1.82 -28.46 -25.26
CA PRO A 36 -1.83 -29.87 -24.93
C PRO A 36 -1.72 -30.05 -23.41
N LYS A 37 -2.66 -30.79 -22.83
CA LYS A 37 -2.62 -31.15 -21.41
C LYS A 37 -1.34 -31.93 -21.16
N ARG A 38 -0.38 -31.32 -20.47
CA ARG A 38 0.85 -32.01 -20.07
C ARG A 38 0.45 -33.14 -19.12
N PRO A 39 0.93 -34.37 -19.31
CA PRO A 39 0.73 -35.43 -18.33
C PRO A 39 1.41 -34.99 -17.04
N VAL A 40 0.62 -34.83 -15.98
CA VAL A 40 1.16 -34.63 -14.63
C VAL A 40 1.68 -35.99 -14.20
N LEU A 41 3.01 -36.13 -14.16
CA LEU A 41 3.65 -37.28 -13.53
C LEU A 41 3.19 -37.28 -12.07
N ALA A 42 2.53 -38.36 -11.65
CA ALA A 42 2.16 -38.55 -10.26
C ALA A 42 3.44 -38.65 -9.43
N GLU A 43 3.84 -37.52 -8.84
CA GLU A 43 5.01 -37.45 -8.00
C GLU A 43 4.71 -38.26 -6.74
N THR A 44 5.42 -39.37 -6.59
CA THR A 44 5.29 -40.25 -5.42
C THR A 44 5.69 -39.43 -4.20
N ARG A 45 4.70 -38.99 -3.43
CA ARG A 45 4.88 -38.20 -2.23
C ARG A 45 5.63 -39.06 -1.22
N ARG A 46 6.96 -38.96 -1.21
CA ARG A 46 7.77 -39.53 -0.13
C ARG A 46 7.31 -38.86 1.15
N THR A 47 6.69 -39.63 2.03
CA THR A 47 6.39 -39.22 3.41
C THR A 47 7.72 -39.07 4.12
N PHE A 48 8.30 -37.86 4.06
CA PHE A 48 9.38 -37.50 4.95
C PHE A 48 8.82 -37.52 6.38
N ALA A 49 9.51 -38.22 7.28
CA ALA A 49 9.23 -38.12 8.71
C ALA A 49 9.28 -36.64 9.10
N ALA A 50 8.29 -36.19 9.87
CA ALA A 50 8.23 -34.80 10.32
C ALA A 50 9.49 -34.50 11.14
N VAL A 51 10.38 -33.68 10.59
CA VAL A 51 11.47 -33.09 11.37
C VAL A 51 10.80 -32.30 12.49
N PRO A 52 11.15 -32.51 13.77
CA PRO A 52 10.60 -31.70 14.85
C PRO A 52 10.92 -30.24 14.56
N GLN A 53 9.89 -29.49 14.18
CA GLN A 53 10.03 -28.08 13.89
C GLN A 53 10.37 -27.39 15.21
N PRO A 54 11.48 -26.63 15.29
CA PRO A 54 11.78 -25.84 16.47
C PRO A 54 10.54 -25.04 16.83
N ALA A 55 10.10 -25.13 18.08
CA ALA A 55 8.96 -24.38 18.57
C ALA A 55 9.15 -22.91 18.17
N VAL A 56 8.21 -22.37 17.37
CA VAL A 56 8.25 -20.98 16.96
C VAL A 56 8.28 -20.16 18.23
N LYS A 57 9.41 -19.50 18.49
CA LYS A 57 9.56 -18.61 19.63
C LYS A 57 8.52 -17.51 19.45
N GLN A 58 7.48 -17.54 20.26
CA GLN A 58 6.46 -16.50 20.23
C GLN A 58 7.14 -15.18 20.60
N VAL A 59 7.14 -14.22 19.67
CA VAL A 59 7.57 -12.86 19.95
C VAL A 59 6.44 -12.21 20.74
N ILE A 60 6.72 -11.88 22.00
CA ILE A 60 5.80 -11.08 22.80
C ILE A 60 5.88 -9.66 22.25
N VAL A 61 4.76 -9.17 21.70
CA VAL A 61 4.64 -7.82 21.15
C VAL A 61 3.90 -6.96 22.15
N THR A 62 4.48 -5.83 22.51
CA THR A 62 3.81 -4.79 23.29
C THR A 62 3.04 -3.91 22.30
N SER A 63 1.73 -3.73 22.49
CA SER A 63 0.89 -2.92 21.59
C SER A 63 -0.27 -2.27 22.34
N GLY A 64 -0.65 -1.06 21.94
CA GLY A 64 -1.85 -0.40 22.45
C GLY A 64 -2.17 0.93 21.77
N VAL A 65 -3.28 1.53 22.17
CA VAL A 65 -3.71 2.85 21.63
C VAL A 65 -2.89 3.94 22.32
N PRO A 66 -2.22 4.85 21.58
CA PRO A 66 -1.48 5.95 22.19
C PRO A 66 -2.40 6.86 23.02
N VAL A 67 -2.00 7.14 24.26
CA VAL A 67 -2.73 8.07 25.15
C VAL A 67 -1.85 9.23 25.64
N ARG A 68 -0.53 9.13 25.49
CA ARG A 68 0.43 10.18 25.87
C ARG A 68 1.72 10.06 25.08
N ILE A 69 2.27 11.20 24.69
CA ILE A 69 3.56 11.33 24.01
C ILE A 69 4.49 12.20 24.84
N VAL A 70 5.71 11.72 25.06
CA VAL A 70 6.77 12.45 25.76
C VAL A 70 8.00 12.55 24.87
N ILE A 71 8.51 13.77 24.70
CA ILE A 71 9.73 14.06 23.93
C ILE A 71 10.69 14.80 24.87
N PRO A 72 11.53 14.07 25.63
CA PRO A 72 12.35 14.66 26.69
C PRO A 72 13.29 15.76 26.20
N ALA A 73 13.91 15.59 25.02
CA ALA A 73 14.83 16.56 24.43
C ALA A 73 14.20 17.96 24.22
N LEU A 74 12.87 18.02 24.08
CA LEU A 74 12.12 19.26 23.88
C LEU A 74 11.30 19.68 25.10
N GLY A 75 11.31 18.91 26.19
CA GLY A 75 10.44 19.12 27.34
C GLY A 75 8.94 19.01 27.01
N ILE A 76 8.59 18.24 25.98
CA ILE A 76 7.19 18.03 25.56
C ILE A 76 6.63 16.82 26.30
N ASP A 77 5.45 16.99 26.88
CA ASP A 77 4.68 15.95 27.55
C ASP A 77 3.20 16.25 27.31
N LEU A 78 2.56 15.48 26.44
CA LEU A 78 1.21 15.77 25.94
C LEU A 78 0.30 14.56 26.00
N PRO A 79 -0.99 14.76 26.34
CA PRO A 79 -2.00 13.76 26.05
C PRO A 79 -2.15 13.55 24.54
N VAL A 80 -2.51 12.33 24.17
CA VAL A 80 -2.81 11.93 22.79
C VAL A 80 -4.28 11.51 22.74
N ASP A 81 -5.07 12.24 21.96
CA ASP A 81 -6.48 11.94 21.73
C ASP A 81 -6.69 11.16 20.43
N PRO A 82 -7.84 10.50 20.25
CA PRO A 82 -8.25 9.96 18.95
C PRO A 82 -8.36 11.05 17.88
N GLY A 83 -7.71 10.82 16.74
CA GLY A 83 -7.75 11.67 15.55
C GLY A 83 -8.49 11.00 14.41
N ARG A 84 -9.55 11.64 13.91
CA ARG A 84 -10.41 11.13 12.82
C ARG A 84 -10.38 12.08 11.64
N TYR A 85 -10.38 11.51 10.44
CA TYR A 85 -10.61 12.26 9.21
C TYR A 85 -12.12 12.43 8.98
N ASN A 86 -12.55 13.66 8.73
CA ASN A 86 -13.90 13.99 8.31
C ASN A 86 -13.94 14.17 6.77
N PRO A 87 -14.54 13.24 6.02
CA PRO A 87 -14.62 13.34 4.57
C PRO A 87 -15.63 14.40 4.09
N THR A 88 -16.53 14.90 4.95
CA THR A 88 -17.54 15.88 4.55
C THR A 88 -16.94 17.26 4.32
N ASP A 89 -15.97 17.66 5.15
CA ASP A 89 -15.29 18.96 5.07
C ASP A 89 -13.79 18.84 4.74
N ASN A 90 -13.32 17.62 4.46
CA ASN A 90 -11.91 17.30 4.18
C ASN A 90 -10.95 17.75 5.29
N SER A 91 -11.35 17.58 6.56
CA SER A 91 -10.55 17.99 7.72
C SER A 91 -10.14 16.81 8.61
N TRP A 92 -9.11 17.02 9.42
CA TRP A 92 -8.74 16.11 10.51
C TRP A 92 -9.16 16.71 11.85
N THR A 93 -9.60 15.86 12.78
CA THR A 93 -9.76 16.26 14.19
C THR A 93 -8.46 16.86 14.69
N LEU A 94 -8.48 18.05 15.28
CA LEU A 94 -7.25 18.73 15.66
C LEU A 94 -7.49 19.58 16.91
N SER A 95 -6.74 19.30 17.98
CA SER A 95 -6.79 20.05 19.23
C SER A 95 -5.72 21.14 19.24
N SER A 96 -6.04 22.27 19.89
CA SER A 96 -5.08 23.33 20.17
C SER A 96 -4.03 22.95 21.21
N TYR A 97 -4.29 21.92 22.03
CA TYR A 97 -3.49 21.60 23.22
C TYR A 97 -3.04 20.15 23.30
N HIS A 98 -3.66 19.24 22.55
CA HIS A 98 -3.37 17.81 22.61
C HIS A 98 -2.77 17.35 21.28
N ALA A 99 -2.02 16.26 21.29
CA ALA A 99 -1.68 15.53 20.07
C ALA A 99 -2.84 14.60 19.67
N GLN A 100 -2.87 14.18 18.42
CA GLN A 100 -3.90 13.28 17.88
C GLN A 100 -3.25 12.05 17.27
N TYR A 101 -3.78 10.88 17.60
CA TYR A 101 -3.44 9.63 16.94
C TYR A 101 -4.38 9.38 15.77
N ALA A 102 -3.87 9.26 14.55
CA ALA A 102 -4.69 8.92 13.38
C ALA A 102 -5.14 7.46 13.48
N GLU A 103 -6.41 7.24 13.83
CA GLU A 103 -6.95 5.90 14.15
C GLU A 103 -6.96 4.91 12.97
N THR A 104 -6.75 5.39 11.75
CA THR A 104 -6.60 4.55 10.56
C THR A 104 -5.20 3.96 10.41
N THR A 105 -4.27 4.28 11.31
CA THR A 105 -2.87 3.80 11.27
C THR A 105 -2.64 2.66 12.27
N ALA A 106 -1.42 2.12 12.31
CA ALA A 106 -1.13 1.02 13.23
C ALA A 106 -1.10 1.53 14.68
N PRO A 107 -1.63 0.76 15.65
CA PRO A 107 -1.42 1.04 17.08
C PRO A 107 0.07 1.12 17.41
N ALA A 108 0.43 1.88 18.45
CA ALA A 108 1.83 1.93 18.90
C ALA A 108 2.25 0.55 19.38
N ASN A 109 3.36 0.05 18.84
CA ASN A 109 3.90 -1.26 19.18
C ASN A 109 5.42 -1.34 18.98
N ASP A 110 6.04 -2.38 19.54
CA ASP A 110 7.49 -2.63 19.49
C ASP A 110 7.93 -3.62 18.39
N TYR A 111 7.06 -3.89 17.41
CA TYR A 111 7.31 -4.91 16.38
C TYR A 111 7.31 -4.36 14.94
N SER A 112 6.21 -3.79 14.46
CA SER A 112 6.07 -3.37 13.06
C SER A 112 4.92 -2.39 12.80
N GLY A 113 4.89 -1.79 11.61
CA GLY A 113 3.85 -0.85 11.19
C GLY A 113 4.26 0.61 11.38
N ASN A 114 3.32 1.52 11.11
CA ASN A 114 3.54 2.96 11.29
C ASN A 114 2.38 3.55 12.10
N THR A 115 2.72 4.10 13.26
CA THR A 115 1.78 4.84 14.12
C THR A 115 1.90 6.32 13.80
N PHE A 116 0.82 6.93 13.34
CA PHE A 116 0.84 8.34 12.97
C PHE A 116 0.20 9.20 14.06
N ILE A 117 1.02 10.06 14.67
CA ILE A 117 0.60 11.05 15.65
C ILE A 117 0.87 12.43 15.06
N TYR A 118 -0.13 13.30 15.10
CA TYR A 118 -0.08 14.65 14.55
C TYR A 118 -0.58 15.67 15.57
N GLY A 119 -0.38 16.95 15.27
CA GLY A 119 -0.77 18.05 16.15
C GLY A 119 -0.39 19.41 15.58
N HIS A 120 -0.94 20.47 16.16
CA HIS A 120 -0.68 21.83 15.70
C HIS A 120 0.79 22.26 15.90
N ARG A 121 1.32 23.05 14.96
CA ARG A 121 2.56 23.81 15.15
C ARG A 121 2.30 25.07 15.99
N ASN A 122 2.04 24.88 17.28
CA ASN A 122 1.85 25.96 18.24
C ASN A 122 2.62 25.68 19.54
N LYS A 123 2.76 26.69 20.40
CA LYS A 123 3.59 26.63 21.62
C LYS A 123 3.15 25.58 22.63
N TYR A 124 1.94 25.03 22.50
CA TYR A 124 1.36 24.03 23.40
C TYR A 124 1.51 22.60 22.88
N VAL A 125 1.80 22.41 21.59
CA VAL A 125 1.84 21.07 20.96
C VAL A 125 3.21 20.82 20.32
N PHE A 126 3.38 21.12 19.03
CA PHE A 126 4.55 20.70 18.26
C PHE A 126 5.36 21.85 17.64
N LEU A 127 5.37 23.04 18.25
CA LEU A 127 6.14 24.20 17.73
C LEU A 127 7.63 23.90 17.52
N TYR A 128 8.24 23.13 18.42
CA TYR A 128 9.69 22.95 18.48
C TYR A 128 10.21 21.64 17.90
N LEU A 129 9.38 20.86 17.18
CA LEU A 129 9.84 19.59 16.58
C LEU A 129 11.04 19.74 15.65
N TYR A 130 11.22 20.91 15.03
CA TYR A 130 12.37 21.21 14.17
C TYR A 130 13.73 21.25 14.89
N ARG A 131 13.73 21.16 16.23
CA ARG A 131 14.95 21.10 17.05
C ARG A 131 15.37 19.68 17.43
N LEU A 132 14.62 18.66 16.99
CA LEU A 132 14.99 17.27 17.22
C LEU A 132 16.20 16.87 16.39
N GLU A 133 17.05 16.05 17.00
CA GLU A 133 18.24 15.49 16.38
C GLU A 133 18.15 13.97 16.28
N ALA A 134 18.97 13.39 15.40
CA ALA A 134 19.05 11.94 15.28
C ALA A 134 19.58 11.33 16.58
N GLY A 135 18.82 10.37 17.14
CA GLY A 135 19.12 9.74 18.43
C GLY A 135 18.27 10.25 19.58
N ASP A 136 17.54 11.37 19.40
CA ASP A 136 16.53 11.80 20.36
C ASP A 136 15.43 10.73 20.49
N ARG A 137 14.91 10.60 21.72
CA ARG A 137 13.89 9.60 22.04
C ARG A 137 12.51 10.23 22.09
N VAL A 138 11.54 9.52 21.54
CA VAL A 138 10.11 9.78 21.71
C VAL A 138 9.51 8.60 22.43
N LEU A 139 8.85 8.85 23.55
CA LEU A 139 8.21 7.83 24.39
C LEU A 139 6.71 7.90 24.17
N ILE A 140 6.09 6.76 23.90
CA ILE A 140 4.65 6.62 23.71
C ILE A 140 4.10 5.72 24.80
N TYR A 141 3.09 6.21 25.51
CA TYR A 141 2.35 5.43 26.50
C TYR A 141 1.01 5.04 25.91
N THR A 142 0.61 3.80 26.17
CA THR A 142 -0.62 3.20 25.64
C THR A 142 -1.56 2.74 26.75
N SER A 143 -2.85 2.65 26.44
CA SER A 143 -3.87 1.98 27.26
C SER A 143 -4.16 0.57 26.77
#